data_AF-A0A101C5I5-F1
#
_entry.id   AF-A0A101C5I5-F1
#
_cell.length_a   1.000
_cell.length_b   1.000
_cell.length_c   1.000
_cell.angle_alpha   90.00
_cell.angle_beta   90.00
_cell.angle_gamma   90.00
#
_symmetry.space_group_name_H-M   'P 1'
#
loop_
_entity.id
_entity.type
_entity.pdbx_description
1 polymer ?
#
loop_
_entity_poly.entity_id
_entity_poly.type
_entity_poly.pdbx_seq_one_letter_code
_entity_poly.pdbx_strand_id
1 'polypeptide(L)'
;MKSEMGSKKSEELIVKENDFLGFKKIKTDKTIENYEKAFRTYKSTLLKNKTELEFKLKQITELNTKIIDLQKQVHLFKNKNAVLLTNPTVFASEKKKYLDSVINIVEREIKFSRFRNPHLDRTDKQKLISEMEKIAQKISQENTVPFSAFNEIFKDTETTNQLFSLLQFANNSTNYEAEDIPIQNKRKRRRLL
;
A
#
# COMPACT_ATOMS: atom_id res chain seq x y z
N MET A 1 -11.24 -12.02 34.32
CA MET A 1 -10.50 -12.29 35.57
C MET A 1 -9.63 -13.52 35.36
N LYS A 2 -8.31 -13.36 35.28
CA LYS A 2 -7.39 -14.49 35.31
C LYS A 2 -7.36 -14.97 36.76
N SER A 3 -8.10 -16.03 37.08
CA SER A 3 -7.83 -16.75 38.32
C SER A 3 -6.49 -17.44 38.11
N GLU A 4 -5.42 -16.79 38.56
CA GLU A 4 -4.23 -17.52 38.95
C GLU A 4 -4.73 -18.63 39.88
N MET A 5 -4.58 -19.88 39.45
CA MET A 5 -4.72 -21.00 40.36
C MET A 5 -3.64 -20.77 41.41
N GLY A 6 -4.03 -20.12 42.51
CA GLY A 6 -3.31 -20.22 43.76
C GLY A 6 -3.07 -21.70 43.94
N SER A 7 -1.80 -22.09 43.83
CA SER A 7 -1.30 -23.40 44.16
C SER A 7 -1.78 -23.71 45.57
N LYS A 8 -2.98 -24.27 45.71
CA LYS A 8 -3.41 -24.89 46.96
C LYS A 8 -2.31 -25.87 47.28
N LYS A 9 -1.62 -25.67 48.41
CA LYS A 9 -0.55 -26.58 48.81
C LYS A 9 -1.15 -27.99 48.82
N SER A 10 -0.41 -29.01 48.39
CA SER A 10 -0.89 -30.41 48.37
C SER A 10 -1.54 -30.81 49.70
N GLU A 11 -1.04 -30.24 50.79
CA GLU A 11 -1.57 -30.33 52.16
C GLU A 11 -3.07 -29.95 52.30
N GLU A 12 -3.56 -28.99 51.51
CA GLU A 12 -4.96 -28.53 51.52
C GLU A 12 -5.93 -29.53 50.86
N LEU A 13 -5.43 -30.50 50.10
CA LEU A 13 -6.24 -31.55 49.48
C LEU A 13 -6.51 -32.71 50.45
N ILE A 14 -5.79 -32.77 51.57
CA ILE A 14 -5.90 -33.82 52.59
C ILE A 14 -7.08 -33.51 53.53
N VAL A 15 -8.07 -34.41 53.55
CA VAL A 15 -9.25 -34.28 54.41
C VAL A 15 -9.02 -35.04 55.71
N LYS A 16 -9.05 -34.32 56.85
CA LYS A 16 -8.98 -34.90 58.20
C LYS A 16 -10.33 -34.72 58.91
N GLU A 17 -10.94 -35.82 59.35
CA GLU A 17 -12.20 -35.83 60.09
C GLU A 17 -12.04 -36.62 61.39
N ASN A 18 -12.86 -36.32 62.40
CA ASN A 18 -12.84 -37.07 63.65
C ASN A 18 -13.48 -38.45 63.44
N ASP A 19 -12.86 -39.49 63.99
CA ASP A 19 -13.43 -40.83 64.09
C ASP A 19 -14.49 -40.87 65.21
N PHE A 20 -15.22 -41.98 65.35
CA PHE A 20 -16.26 -42.18 66.38
C PHE A 20 -15.75 -41.93 67.81
N LEU A 21 -14.45 -42.11 68.05
CA LEU A 21 -13.77 -41.86 69.33
C LEU A 21 -13.15 -40.45 69.45
N GLY A 22 -13.42 -39.54 68.52
CA GLY A 22 -12.92 -38.15 68.53
C GLY A 22 -11.49 -37.94 67.99
N PHE A 23 -10.79 -39.01 67.61
CA PHE A 23 -9.44 -38.89 67.02
C PHE A 23 -9.49 -38.38 65.58
N LYS A 24 -8.68 -37.38 65.24
CA LYS A 24 -8.52 -36.92 63.85
C LYS A 24 -7.84 -38.00 63.01
N LYS A 25 -8.56 -38.55 62.03
CA LYS A 25 -8.03 -39.46 61.01
C LYS A 25 -8.18 -38.87 59.62
N ILE A 26 -7.26 -39.22 58.72
CA ILE A 26 -7.37 -38.86 57.31
C ILE A 26 -8.50 -39.69 56.69
N LYS A 27 -9.40 -39.02 55.98
CA LYS A 27 -10.39 -39.69 55.13
C LYS A 27 -9.74 -39.96 53.79
N THR A 28 -9.25 -41.18 53.61
CA THR A 28 -8.52 -41.64 52.42
C THR A 28 -9.32 -41.39 51.15
N ASP A 29 -10.59 -41.81 51.12
CA ASP A 29 -11.41 -41.76 49.91
C ASP A 29 -11.66 -40.32 49.45
N LYS A 30 -12.04 -39.44 50.38
CA LYS A 30 -12.23 -38.00 50.12
C LYS A 30 -10.92 -37.32 49.70
N THR A 31 -9.80 -37.72 50.31
CA THR A 31 -8.48 -37.19 49.95
C THR A 31 -8.08 -37.62 48.54
N ILE A 32 -8.26 -38.90 48.20
CA ILE A 32 -8.00 -39.44 46.85
C ILE A 32 -8.87 -38.71 45.82
N GLU A 33 -10.17 -38.55 46.08
CA GLU A 33 -11.08 -37.85 45.17
C GLU A 33 -10.65 -36.38 44.94
N ASN A 34 -10.20 -35.69 45.99
CA ASN A 34 -9.68 -34.32 45.88
C ASN A 34 -8.42 -34.24 45.00
N TYR A 35 -7.48 -35.17 45.20
CA TYR A 35 -6.28 -35.25 44.38
C TYR A 35 -6.61 -35.57 42.92
N GLU A 36 -7.53 -36.50 42.65
CA GLU A 36 -7.96 -36.83 41.29
C GLU A 36 -8.55 -35.60 40.57
N LYS A 37 -9.41 -34.83 41.26
CA LYS A 37 -9.98 -33.58 40.71
C LYS A 37 -8.89 -32.54 40.42
N ALA A 38 -7.91 -32.40 41.33
CA ALA A 38 -6.77 -31.51 41.13
C ALA A 38 -5.93 -31.94 39.93
N PHE A 39 -5.59 -33.23 39.81
CA PHE A 39 -4.82 -33.77 38.68
C PHE A 39 -5.53 -33.60 37.34
N ARG A 40 -6.85 -33.82 37.28
CA ARG A 40 -7.63 -33.56 36.05
C ARG A 40 -7.57 -32.10 35.65
N THR A 41 -7.66 -31.20 36.62
CA THR A 41 -7.57 -29.76 36.39
C THR A 41 -6.18 -29.36 35.88
N TYR A 42 -5.12 -29.84 36.54
CA TYR A 42 -3.73 -29.60 36.13
C TYR A 42 -3.43 -30.17 34.75
N LYS A 43 -3.96 -31.35 34.40
CA LYS A 43 -3.82 -31.92 33.06
C LYS A 43 -4.46 -31.01 31.99
N SER A 44 -5.65 -30.48 32.27
CA SER A 44 -6.35 -29.56 31.36
C SER A 44 -5.59 -28.24 31.18
N THR A 45 -5.08 -27.65 32.27
CA THR A 45 -4.31 -26.41 32.18
C THR A 45 -2.96 -26.61 31.51
N LEU A 46 -2.28 -27.72 31.78
CA LEU A 46 -1.03 -28.07 31.11
C LEU A 46 -1.23 -28.21 29.60
N LEU A 47 -2.32 -28.85 29.18
CA LEU A 47 -2.65 -28.99 27.76
C LEU A 47 -2.91 -27.62 27.11
N LYS A 48 -3.69 -26.75 27.76
CA LYS A 48 -3.93 -25.37 27.28
C LYS A 48 -2.63 -24.58 27.14
N ASN A 49 -1.78 -24.64 28.17
CA ASN A 49 -0.49 -23.95 28.16
C ASN A 49 0.42 -24.47 27.05
N LYS A 50 0.42 -25.78 26.79
CA LYS A 50 1.16 -26.37 25.66
C LYS A 50 0.67 -25.84 24.31
N THR A 51 -0.65 -25.80 24.09
CA THR A 51 -1.21 -25.28 22.84
C THR A 51 -0.93 -23.79 22.66
N GLU A 52 -0.98 -23.00 23.73
CA GLU A 52 -0.66 -21.57 23.69
C GLU A 52 0.83 -21.35 23.38
N LEU A 53 1.71 -22.17 23.96
CA LEU A 53 3.15 -22.12 23.70
C LEU A 53 3.47 -22.45 22.23
N GLU A 54 2.89 -23.52 21.68
CA GLU A 54 3.06 -23.87 20.27
C GLU A 54 2.58 -22.77 19.33
N PHE A 55 1.44 -22.13 19.65
CA PHE A 55 0.93 -21.00 18.90
C PHE A 55 1.86 -19.78 18.96
N LYS A 56 2.37 -19.43 20.15
CA LYS A 56 3.34 -18.33 20.31
C LYS A 56 4.65 -18.61 19.57
N LEU A 57 5.14 -19.85 19.58
CA LEU A 57 6.32 -20.25 18.82
C LEU A 57 6.11 -20.05 17.32
N LYS A 58 4.95 -20.42 16.77
CA LYS A 58 4.60 -20.17 15.36
C LYS A 58 4.64 -18.67 15.03
N GLN A 59 4.03 -17.83 15.88
CA GLN A 59 4.08 -16.38 15.68
C GLN A 59 5.51 -15.85 15.69
N ILE A 60 6.36 -16.30 16.63
CA ILE A 60 7.77 -15.90 16.69
C ILE A 60 8.50 -16.29 15.41
N THR A 61 8.28 -17.50 14.88
CA THR A 61 8.90 -17.91 13.62
C THR A 61 8.48 -17.05 12.43
N GLU A 62 7.20 -16.70 12.34
CA GLU A 62 6.68 -15.83 11.27
C GLU A 62 7.21 -14.39 11.39
N LEU A 63 7.31 -13.87 12.61
CA LEU A 63 7.90 -12.55 12.84
C LEU A 63 9.38 -12.54 12.48
N ASN A 64 10.13 -13.59 12.81
CA ASN A 64 11.54 -13.69 12.46
C ASN A 64 11.76 -13.75 10.94
N THR A 65 10.93 -14.49 10.19
CA THR A 65 11.04 -14.51 8.72
C THR A 65 10.74 -13.14 8.12
N LYS A 66 9.72 -12.43 8.63
CA LYS A 66 9.42 -11.04 8.23
C LYS A 66 10.58 -10.09 8.53
N ILE A 67 11.23 -10.21 9.69
CA ILE A 67 12.39 -9.40 10.06
C ILE A 67 13.56 -9.64 9.09
N ILE A 68 13.85 -10.90 8.77
CA ILE A 68 14.92 -11.24 7.82
C ILE A 68 14.64 -10.66 6.43
N ASP A 69 13.39 -10.73 5.96
CA ASP A 69 13.00 -10.14 4.68
C ASP A 69 13.16 -8.61 4.67
N LEU A 70 12.66 -7.94 5.72
CA LEU A 70 12.82 -6.50 5.89
C LEU A 70 14.30 -6.08 5.93
N GLN A 71 15.16 -6.85 6.61
CA GLN A 71 16.60 -6.59 6.62
C GLN A 71 17.22 -6.67 5.22
N LYS A 72 16.81 -7.66 4.41
CA LYS A 72 17.26 -7.78 3.01
C LYS A 72 16.80 -6.58 2.19
N GLN A 73 15.54 -6.15 2.32
CA GLN A 73 15.02 -4.98 1.63
C GLN A 73 15.78 -3.70 2.03
N VAL A 74 16.03 -3.49 3.32
CA VAL A 74 16.82 -2.36 3.83
C VAL A 74 18.24 -2.37 3.25
N HIS A 75 18.90 -3.54 3.21
CA HIS A 75 20.23 -3.65 2.62
C HIS A 75 20.21 -3.33 1.11
N LEU A 76 19.21 -3.82 0.38
CA LEU A 76 19.03 -3.49 -1.03
C LEU A 76 18.84 -1.98 -1.25
N PHE A 77 18.00 -1.32 -0.44
CA PHE A 77 17.80 0.12 -0.53
C PHE A 77 19.06 0.92 -0.18
N LYS A 78 19.82 0.49 0.84
CA LYS A 78 21.13 1.10 1.16
C LYS A 78 22.10 1.02 -0.02
N ASN A 79 22.19 -0.14 -0.66
CA ASN A 79 23.07 -0.33 -1.82
C ASN A 79 22.62 0.52 -3.01
N LYS A 80 21.31 0.55 -3.30
CA LYS A 80 20.75 1.42 -4.35
C LYS A 80 21.05 2.89 -4.08
N ASN A 81 20.81 3.36 -2.86
CA ASN A 81 21.10 4.75 -2.48
C ASN A 81 22.59 5.07 -2.58
N ALA A 82 23.48 4.16 -2.17
CA ALA A 82 24.91 4.32 -2.32
C ALA A 82 25.31 4.46 -3.80
N VAL A 83 24.77 3.62 -4.68
CA VAL A 83 25.01 3.71 -6.14
C VAL A 83 24.47 5.02 -6.71
N LEU A 84 23.28 5.45 -6.30
CA LEU A 84 22.69 6.72 -6.75
C LEU A 84 23.49 7.94 -6.32
N LEU A 85 24.09 7.91 -5.12
CA LEU A 85 24.90 9.02 -4.61
C LEU A 85 26.32 9.03 -5.19
N THR A 86 26.83 7.89 -5.64
CA THR A 86 28.24 7.75 -6.11
C THR A 86 28.39 7.75 -7.62
N ASN A 87 27.39 7.30 -8.37
CA ASN A 87 27.45 7.18 -9.82
C ASN A 87 26.51 8.18 -10.54
N PRO A 88 27.06 9.26 -11.12
CA PRO A 88 26.27 10.29 -11.79
C PRO A 88 25.45 9.78 -12.99
N THR A 89 25.92 8.76 -13.72
CA THR A 89 25.21 8.25 -14.90
C THR A 89 23.98 7.46 -14.51
N VAL A 90 24.09 6.62 -13.47
CA VAL A 90 22.97 5.88 -12.89
C VAL A 90 21.95 6.85 -12.30
N PHE A 91 22.39 7.85 -11.54
CA PHE A 91 21.54 8.90 -11.00
C PHE A 91 20.75 9.64 -12.09
N ALA A 92 21.42 10.12 -13.14
CA ALA A 92 20.76 10.80 -14.25
C ALA A 92 19.72 9.91 -14.94
N SER A 93 20.03 8.62 -15.13
CA SER A 93 19.11 7.67 -15.76
C SER A 93 17.87 7.38 -14.91
N GLU A 94 18.02 7.20 -13.59
CA GLU A 94 16.89 6.96 -12.69
C GLU A 94 16.05 8.22 -12.48
N LYS A 95 16.70 9.37 -12.37
CA LYS A 95 16.03 10.67 -12.31
C LYS A 95 15.17 10.90 -13.55
N LYS A 96 15.71 10.63 -14.75
CA LYS A 96 14.94 10.73 -16.00
C LYS A 96 13.72 9.81 -15.97
N LYS A 97 13.89 8.52 -15.62
CA LYS A 97 12.77 7.57 -15.51
C LYS A 97 11.69 8.05 -14.53
N TYR A 98 12.10 8.62 -13.40
CA TYR A 98 11.17 9.18 -12.42
C TYR A 98 10.38 10.36 -12.99
N LEU A 99 11.06 11.33 -13.61
CA LEU A 99 10.41 12.50 -14.22
C LEU A 99 9.48 12.08 -15.38
N ASP A 100 9.91 11.17 -16.25
CA ASP A 100 9.10 10.62 -17.34
C ASP A 100 7.81 9.96 -16.79
N SER A 101 7.91 9.23 -15.66
CA SER A 101 6.74 8.65 -15.00
C SER A 101 5.78 9.71 -14.48
N VAL A 102 6.29 10.82 -13.92
CA VAL A 102 5.45 11.93 -13.45
C VAL A 102 4.79 12.64 -14.64
N ILE A 103 5.52 12.86 -15.73
CA ILE A 103 4.98 13.44 -16.98
C ILE A 103 3.80 12.59 -17.48
N ASN A 104 3.94 11.26 -17.52
CA ASN A 104 2.85 10.37 -17.93
C ASN A 104 1.58 10.51 -17.07
N ILE A 105 1.76 10.70 -15.75
CA ILE A 105 0.63 10.92 -14.84
C ILE A 105 -0.02 12.28 -15.13
N VAL A 106 0.80 13.32 -15.35
CA VAL A 106 0.31 14.67 -15.71
C VAL A 106 -0.47 14.64 -17.03
N GLU A 107 0.06 14.00 -18.07
CA GLU A 107 -0.64 13.86 -19.35
C GLU A 107 -1.99 13.14 -19.21
N ARG A 108 -2.03 12.07 -18.41
CA ARG A 108 -3.25 11.32 -18.15
C ARG A 108 -4.28 12.18 -17.44
N GLU A 109 -3.87 12.95 -16.44
CA GLU A 109 -4.76 13.83 -15.69
C GLU A 109 -5.24 15.02 -16.53
N ILE A 110 -4.39 15.57 -17.41
CA ILE A 110 -4.78 16.55 -18.42
C ILE A 110 -5.88 15.99 -19.33
N LYS A 111 -5.72 14.76 -19.84
CA LYS A 111 -6.74 14.12 -20.68
C LYS A 111 -8.05 13.94 -19.92
N PHE A 112 -8.00 13.52 -18.66
CA PHE A 112 -9.21 13.39 -17.83
C PHE A 112 -9.87 14.72 -17.50
N SER A 113 -9.11 15.75 -17.17
CA SER A 113 -9.65 17.07 -16.85
C SER A 113 -10.37 17.68 -18.06
N ARG A 114 -9.81 17.49 -19.27
CA ARG A 114 -10.44 17.91 -20.53
C ARG A 114 -11.68 17.09 -20.86
N PHE A 115 -11.65 15.77 -20.67
CA PHE A 115 -12.82 14.92 -20.85
C PHE A 115 -13.96 15.32 -19.91
N ARG A 116 -13.65 15.67 -18.67
CA ARG A 116 -14.64 16.10 -17.67
C ARG A 116 -15.24 17.48 -17.97
N ASN A 117 -14.43 18.40 -18.50
CA ASN A 117 -14.81 19.78 -18.78
C ASN A 117 -14.47 20.19 -20.23
N PRO A 118 -15.21 19.70 -21.24
CA PRO A 118 -14.89 19.94 -22.65
C PRO A 118 -15.11 21.39 -23.09
N HIS A 119 -16.10 22.08 -22.50
CA HIS A 119 -16.50 23.45 -22.90
C HIS A 119 -15.75 24.57 -22.17
N LEU A 120 -14.76 24.24 -21.34
CA LEU A 120 -14.00 25.22 -20.58
C LEU A 120 -13.10 26.03 -21.53
N ASP A 121 -13.24 27.35 -21.51
CA ASP A 121 -12.42 28.26 -22.30
C ASP A 121 -10.99 28.33 -21.75
N ARG A 122 -10.04 27.86 -22.56
CA ARG A 122 -8.61 27.75 -22.27
C ARG A 122 -7.76 28.68 -23.14
N THR A 123 -8.40 29.70 -23.72
CA THR A 123 -7.72 30.71 -24.54
C THR A 123 -6.93 31.70 -23.67
N ASP A 124 -7.44 31.96 -22.45
CA ASP A 124 -6.77 32.82 -21.48
C ASP A 124 -5.61 32.08 -20.78
N LYS A 125 -4.41 32.66 -20.89
CA LYS A 125 -3.18 32.13 -20.32
C LYS A 125 -3.24 32.01 -18.80
N GLN A 126 -3.88 32.96 -18.10
CA GLN A 126 -3.95 32.91 -16.63
C GLN A 126 -4.83 31.76 -16.15
N LYS A 127 -5.97 31.55 -16.82
CA LYS A 127 -6.86 30.41 -16.53
C LYS A 127 -6.17 29.08 -16.82
N LEU A 128 -5.45 28.99 -17.95
CA LEU A 128 -4.70 27.80 -18.33
C LEU A 128 -3.62 27.42 -17.31
N ILE A 129 -2.86 28.40 -16.80
CA ILE A 129 -1.87 28.18 -15.73
C ILE A 129 -2.57 27.71 -14.45
N SER A 130 -3.67 28.34 -14.05
CA SER A 130 -4.41 27.95 -12.85
C SER A 130 -4.99 26.52 -12.92
N GLU A 131 -5.39 26.07 -14.12
CA GLU A 131 -5.82 24.69 -14.34
C GLU A 131 -4.66 23.71 -14.21
N MET A 132 -3.50 24.03 -14.80
CA MET A 132 -2.30 23.21 -14.68
C MET A 132 -1.83 23.11 -13.22
N GLU A 133 -1.88 24.20 -12.46
CA GLU A 133 -1.56 24.22 -11.03
C GLU A 133 -2.49 23.30 -10.23
N LYS A 134 -3.80 23.33 -10.50
CA LYS A 134 -4.77 22.42 -9.87
C LYS A 134 -4.48 20.96 -10.19
N ILE A 135 -4.12 20.66 -11.44
CA ILE A 135 -3.73 19.31 -11.87
C ILE A 135 -2.47 18.86 -11.12
N ALA A 136 -1.44 19.70 -11.06
CA ALA A 136 -0.20 19.40 -10.33
C ALA A 136 -0.45 19.20 -8.83
N GLN A 137 -1.29 20.05 -8.22
CA GLN A 137 -1.66 19.93 -6.80
C GLN A 137 -2.41 18.62 -6.53
N LYS A 138 -3.35 18.25 -7.39
CA LYS A 138 -4.08 16.98 -7.30
C LYS A 138 -3.13 15.80 -7.39
N ILE A 139 -2.23 15.78 -8.39
CA ILE A 139 -1.27 14.69 -8.58
C ILE A 139 -0.32 14.60 -7.38
N SER A 140 0.15 15.73 -6.86
CA SER A 140 1.03 15.78 -5.68
C SER A 140 0.37 15.14 -4.45
N GLN A 141 -0.89 15.46 -4.19
CA GLN A 141 -1.65 14.92 -3.06
C GLN A 141 -1.98 13.43 -3.24
N GLU A 142 -2.43 13.02 -4.42
CA GLU A 142 -2.90 11.65 -4.67
C GLU A 142 -1.75 10.66 -4.83
N ASN A 143 -0.63 11.08 -5.43
CA ASN A 143 0.48 10.18 -5.77
C ASN A 143 1.72 10.42 -4.89
N THR A 144 1.62 11.27 -3.86
CA THR A 144 2.73 11.65 -2.97
C THR A 144 3.96 12.18 -3.74
N VAL A 145 3.74 12.85 -4.87
CA VAL A 145 4.81 13.42 -5.69
C VAL A 145 5.20 14.79 -5.10
N PRO A 146 6.49 15.03 -4.78
CA PRO A 146 6.95 16.30 -4.25
C PRO A 146 6.86 17.41 -5.30
N PHE A 147 6.53 18.63 -4.87
CA PHE A 147 6.44 19.80 -5.76
C PHE A 147 7.74 20.11 -6.52
N SER A 148 8.89 19.72 -5.96
CA SER A 148 10.19 19.84 -6.61
C SER A 148 10.27 19.07 -7.94
N ALA A 149 9.55 17.96 -8.09
CA ALA A 149 9.52 17.19 -9.33
C ALA A 149 8.82 17.96 -10.45
N PHE A 150 7.70 18.61 -10.16
CA PHE A 150 7.01 19.46 -11.13
C PHE A 150 7.85 20.68 -11.51
N ASN A 151 8.53 21.32 -10.54
CA ASN A 151 9.45 22.41 -10.84
C ASN A 151 10.58 21.97 -11.79
N GLU A 152 11.00 20.72 -11.71
CA GLU A 152 12.01 20.18 -12.60
C GLU A 152 11.48 19.85 -14.00
N ILE A 153 10.26 19.33 -14.09
CA ILE A 153 9.57 19.10 -15.37
C ILE A 153 9.34 20.44 -16.09
N PHE A 154 8.78 21.43 -15.39
CA PHE A 154 8.44 22.73 -15.97
C PHE A 154 9.65 23.65 -16.23
N LYS A 155 10.87 23.24 -15.83
CA LYS A 155 12.10 23.93 -16.26
C LYS A 155 12.44 23.62 -17.71
N ASP A 156 12.09 22.44 -18.20
CA ASP A 156 12.30 22.08 -19.59
C ASP A 156 11.20 22.72 -20.44
N THR A 157 11.62 23.62 -21.33
CA THR A 157 10.71 24.37 -22.19
C THR A 157 9.95 23.46 -23.14
N GLU A 158 10.55 22.35 -23.58
CA GLU A 158 9.95 21.46 -24.58
C GLU A 158 8.80 20.67 -23.95
N THR A 159 9.02 20.03 -22.81
CA THR A 159 7.98 19.32 -22.03
C THR A 159 6.89 20.26 -21.55
N THR A 160 7.25 21.46 -21.08
CA THR A 160 6.28 22.48 -20.66
C THR A 160 5.35 22.84 -21.81
N ASN A 161 5.91 23.15 -22.98
CA ASN A 161 5.12 23.49 -24.17
C ASN A 161 4.22 22.33 -24.58
N GLN A 162 4.70 21.08 -24.53
CA GLN A 162 3.90 19.89 -24.82
C GLN A 162 2.72 19.74 -23.85
N LEU A 163 2.95 19.83 -22.54
CA LEU A 163 1.90 19.69 -21.52
C LEU A 163 0.85 20.82 -21.61
N PHE A 164 1.28 22.06 -21.80
CA PHE A 164 0.35 23.18 -22.00
C PHE A 164 -0.40 23.08 -23.32
N SER A 165 0.25 22.62 -24.39
CA SER A 165 -0.41 22.35 -25.66
C SER A 165 -1.46 21.25 -25.53
N LEU A 166 -1.18 20.17 -24.80
CA LEU A 166 -2.12 19.09 -24.51
C LEU A 166 -3.33 19.55 -23.68
N LEU A 167 -3.13 20.54 -22.80
CA LEU A 167 -4.20 21.10 -21.98
C LEU A 167 -5.06 22.09 -22.78
N GLN A 168 -4.42 22.98 -23.55
CA GLN A 168 -5.07 24.02 -24.33
C GLN A 168 -5.78 23.44 -25.56
N PHE A 169 -5.05 22.66 -26.35
CA PHE A 169 -5.55 22.00 -27.54
C PHE A 169 -5.77 20.53 -27.20
N ALA A 170 -6.90 19.95 -27.64
CA ALA A 170 -6.89 18.50 -27.74
C ALA A 170 -5.73 18.14 -28.65
N ASN A 171 -5.06 17.02 -28.41
CA ASN A 171 -4.36 16.39 -29.51
C ASN A 171 -5.35 16.29 -30.67
N ASN A 172 -5.23 17.23 -31.62
CA ASN A 172 -5.24 16.90 -33.02
C ASN A 172 -4.04 15.95 -33.17
N SER A 173 -4.21 14.68 -32.77
CA SER A 173 -3.73 13.65 -33.66
C SER A 173 -4.36 14.03 -34.99
N THR A 174 -3.50 14.46 -35.90
CA THR A 174 -3.63 14.19 -37.33
C THR A 174 -4.49 12.96 -37.57
N ASN A 175 -5.81 13.15 -37.58
CA ASN A 175 -6.64 12.44 -38.50
C ASN A 175 -6.22 13.01 -39.85
N TYR A 176 -5.28 12.33 -40.51
CA TYR A 176 -5.44 12.08 -41.93
C TYR A 176 -6.68 11.19 -42.11
N GLU A 177 -7.84 11.66 -41.66
CA GLU A 177 -9.04 11.36 -42.38
C GLU A 177 -8.89 12.24 -43.59
N ALA A 178 -8.54 11.60 -44.71
CA ALA A 178 -8.82 12.16 -46.00
C ALA A 178 -10.26 12.71 -45.90
N GLU A 179 -10.38 14.02 -45.83
CA GLU A 179 -11.56 14.66 -46.37
C GLU A 179 -11.63 14.12 -47.79
N ASP A 180 -12.47 13.10 -48.01
CA ASP A 180 -13.07 12.86 -49.30
C ASP A 180 -13.91 14.11 -49.58
N ILE A 181 -13.23 15.20 -49.90
CA ILE A 181 -13.76 16.33 -50.63
C ILE A 181 -14.24 15.66 -51.92
N PRO A 182 -15.56 15.59 -52.20
CA PRO A 182 -15.98 15.19 -53.51
C PRO A 182 -15.51 16.30 -54.44
N ILE A 183 -14.40 16.05 -55.13
CA ILE A 183 -13.94 16.85 -56.25
C ILE A 183 -15.11 16.85 -57.24
N GLN A 184 -15.88 17.95 -57.23
CA GLN A 184 -16.86 18.24 -58.25
C GLN A 184 -16.09 18.36 -59.57
N ASN A 185 -16.00 17.24 -60.27
CA ASN A 185 -15.47 17.16 -61.62
C ASN A 185 -16.35 18.02 -62.53
N LYS A 186 -15.97 19.28 -62.69
CA LYS A 186 -16.43 20.15 -63.79
C LYS A 186 -15.99 19.53 -65.11
N ARG A 187 -16.80 18.64 -65.69
CA ARG A 187 -16.65 18.24 -67.10
C ARG A 187 -17.46 19.17 -68.00
N LYS A 188 -16.70 20.09 -68.59
CA LYS A 188 -16.86 20.86 -69.82
C LYS A 188 -18.09 20.54 -70.69
N ARG A 189 -18.86 21.61 -70.99
CA ARG A 189 -19.64 21.79 -72.22
C ARG A 189 -18.82 21.39 -73.45
N ARG A 190 -19.40 20.56 -74.32
CA ARG A 190 -19.14 20.57 -75.78
C ARG A 190 -20.48 20.72 -76.50
N ARG A 191 -20.50 21.63 -77.46
CA ARG A 191 -21.62 21.98 -78.34
C ARG A 191 -21.65 21.08 -79.59
N LEU A 192 -22.87 20.88 -80.09
CA LEU A 192 -23.31 20.67 -81.48
C LEU A 192 -22.97 19.34 -82.19
N LEU A 193 -24.01 18.61 -82.57
CA LEU A 193 -24.56 18.59 -83.93
C LEU A 193 -26.09 18.63 -83.85
#